data_AF-A0A8T5TF24-F1
#
_entry.id   AF-A0A8T5TF24-F1
#
_cell.length_a   1.000
_cell.length_b   1.000
_cell.length_c   1.000
_cell.angle_alpha   90.00
_cell.angle_beta   90.00
_cell.angle_gamma   90.00
#
_symmetry.space_group_name_H-M   'P 1'
#
loop_
_entity.id
_entity.type
_entity.pdbx_description
1 polymer ?
#
loop_
_entity_poly.entity_id
_entity_poly.type
_entity_poly.pdbx_seq_one_letter_code
_entity_poly.pdbx_strand_id
1 'polypeptide(L)'
;MVEKIEINNKREDKSEKKSLILQATGKFTFLFILLGLCYFLTAGTLLFWEAWLFIGIFFVIMLFFLRFLVKNDPDLLRRRLQTGEKRKEQKFIIRISNIILLTIFLLPGLDRRWNWSSVPIWLVFVSDGIFALGYVIFFKVLKENSFASRTVQVEQKVQKVITTGPYSYVRHPMYTSIFLMFGIMPLALGSYWGLITLPLLILLMAIRIHDEEKMLCEELEGYNDYKQRTKYKIIPFIW
;
A
#
# COMPACT_ATOMS: atom_id res chain seq x y z
N MET A 1 31.85 32.78 -5.45
CA MET A 1 30.79 32.31 -6.39
C MET A 1 30.27 30.92 -5.99
N VAL A 2 31.16 29.96 -5.70
CA VAL A 2 30.83 28.59 -5.25
C VAL A 2 29.97 28.57 -3.96
N GLU A 3 30.33 29.34 -2.94
CA GLU A 3 29.61 29.39 -1.65
C GLU A 3 28.16 29.91 -1.77
N LYS A 4 27.92 30.89 -2.66
CA LYS A 4 26.54 31.38 -2.96
C LYS A 4 25.70 30.32 -3.66
N ILE A 5 26.31 29.52 -4.54
CA ILE A 5 25.63 28.41 -5.24
C ILE A 5 25.29 27.29 -4.23
N GLU A 6 26.20 26.96 -3.32
CA GLU A 6 25.97 25.96 -2.27
C GLU A 6 24.87 26.37 -1.28
N ILE A 7 24.82 27.65 -0.89
CA ILE A 7 23.79 28.20 0.00
C ILE A 7 22.43 28.23 -0.72
N ASN A 8 22.40 28.58 -2.02
CA ASN A 8 21.17 28.55 -2.81
C ASN A 8 20.65 27.12 -2.99
N ASN A 9 21.51 26.15 -3.34
CA ASN A 9 21.14 24.74 -3.46
C ASN A 9 20.61 24.18 -2.13
N LYS A 10 21.23 24.52 -0.98
CA LYS A 10 20.74 24.13 0.35
C LYS A 10 19.40 24.77 0.71
N ARG A 11 19.14 26.01 0.26
CA ARG A 11 17.86 26.69 0.47
C ARG A 11 16.75 26.13 -0.41
N GLU A 12 17.05 25.80 -1.66
CA GLU A 12 16.13 25.14 -2.59
C GLU A 12 15.75 23.75 -2.09
N ASP A 13 16.71 22.90 -1.71
CA ASP A 13 16.44 21.57 -1.13
C ASP A 13 15.59 21.64 0.16
N LYS A 14 15.85 22.65 1.01
CA LYS A 14 15.07 22.87 2.24
C LYS A 14 13.66 23.38 1.97
N SER A 15 13.48 24.25 0.98
CA SER A 15 12.17 24.75 0.52
C SER A 15 11.35 23.61 -0.10
N GLU A 16 12.00 22.76 -0.89
CA GLU A 16 11.38 21.65 -1.57
C GLU A 16 10.93 20.55 -0.60
N LYS A 17 11.79 20.19 0.37
CA LYS A 17 11.41 19.28 1.48
C LYS A 17 10.23 19.82 2.28
N LYS A 18 10.19 21.14 2.54
CA LYS A 18 9.07 21.78 3.27
C LYS A 18 7.76 21.69 2.48
N SER A 19 7.80 21.91 1.16
CA SER A 19 6.65 21.74 0.26
C SER A 19 6.16 20.29 0.24
N LEU A 20 7.07 19.32 0.14
CA LEU A 20 6.73 17.89 0.17
C LEU A 20 6.08 17.48 1.49
N ILE A 21 6.62 17.93 2.63
CA ILE A 21 6.04 17.67 3.95
C ILE A 21 4.63 18.28 4.04
N LEU A 22 4.43 19.52 3.58
CA LEU A 22 3.12 20.17 3.61
C LEU A 22 2.09 19.40 2.77
N GLN A 23 2.45 19.00 1.55
CA GLN A 23 1.58 18.20 0.68
C GLN A 23 1.24 16.83 1.29
N ALA A 24 2.24 16.15 1.85
CA ALA A 24 2.04 14.86 2.51
C ALA A 24 1.16 15.00 3.75
N THR A 25 1.39 16.02 4.57
CA THR A 25 0.58 16.30 5.77
C THR A 25 -0.87 16.59 5.39
N GLY A 26 -1.11 17.42 4.37
CA GLY A 26 -2.46 17.68 3.87
C GLY A 26 -3.17 16.42 3.38
N LYS A 27 -2.48 15.55 2.61
CA LYS A 27 -3.02 14.26 2.17
C LYS A 27 -3.31 13.31 3.33
N PHE A 28 -2.47 13.29 4.38
CA PHE A 28 -2.72 12.45 5.56
C PHE A 28 -3.86 12.96 6.41
N THR A 29 -3.96 14.27 6.64
CA THR A 29 -5.10 14.86 7.35
C THR A 29 -6.40 14.58 6.58
N PHE A 30 -6.40 14.76 5.27
CA PHE A 30 -7.54 14.41 4.42
C PHE A 30 -7.90 12.92 4.54
N LEU A 31 -6.91 12.03 4.46
CA LEU A 31 -7.13 10.59 4.59
C LEU A 31 -7.67 10.20 5.97
N PHE A 32 -7.15 10.79 7.04
CA PHE A 32 -7.64 10.57 8.41
C PHE A 32 -9.11 10.97 8.54
N ILE A 33 -9.47 12.16 8.04
CA ILE A 33 -10.85 12.64 8.03
C ILE A 33 -11.73 11.71 7.17
N LEU A 34 -11.26 11.33 5.98
CA LEU A 34 -11.98 10.44 5.08
C LEU A 34 -12.26 9.08 5.72
N LEU A 35 -11.27 8.44 6.35
CA LEU A 35 -11.43 7.16 7.04
C LEU A 35 -12.40 7.29 8.21
N GLY A 36 -12.26 8.35 9.01
CA GLY A 36 -13.21 8.65 10.08
C GLY A 36 -14.65 8.79 9.55
N LEU A 37 -14.84 9.58 8.50
CA LEU A 37 -16.16 9.74 7.87
C LEU A 37 -16.68 8.39 7.34
N CYS A 38 -15.85 7.60 6.64
CA CYS A 38 -16.25 6.29 6.14
C CYS A 38 -16.74 5.38 7.25
N TYR A 39 -15.98 5.20 8.33
CA TYR A 39 -16.35 4.28 9.40
C TYR A 39 -17.48 4.80 10.28
N PHE A 40 -17.41 6.06 10.74
CA PHE A 40 -18.38 6.56 11.71
C PHE A 40 -19.72 6.95 11.07
N LEU A 41 -19.75 7.42 9.82
CA LEU A 41 -21.02 7.66 9.12
C LEU A 41 -21.74 6.36 8.80
N THR A 42 -21.01 5.33 8.36
CA THR A 42 -21.62 4.02 8.08
C THR A 42 -22.04 3.30 9.36
N ALA A 43 -21.24 3.40 10.44
CA ALA A 43 -21.60 2.90 11.77
C ALA A 43 -22.77 3.63 12.41
N GLY A 44 -22.96 4.92 12.09
CA GLY A 44 -23.98 5.76 12.73
C GLY A 44 -23.69 6.07 14.20
N THR A 45 -22.47 5.81 14.67
CA THR A 45 -22.03 6.03 16.05
C THR A 45 -20.54 6.30 16.11
N LEU A 46 -20.11 7.06 17.11
CA LEU A 46 -18.69 7.27 17.45
C LEU A 46 -18.16 6.21 18.43
N LEU A 47 -19.05 5.40 19.02
CA LEU A 47 -18.72 4.29 19.94
C LEU A 47 -18.28 3.04 19.16
N PHE A 48 -17.31 3.24 18.28
CA PHE A 48 -16.69 2.21 17.46
C PHE A 48 -15.19 2.23 17.74
N TRP A 49 -14.80 1.56 18.82
CA TRP A 49 -13.45 1.64 19.38
C TRP A 49 -12.43 0.92 18.48
N GLU A 50 -12.84 -0.14 17.79
CA GLU A 50 -12.03 -0.87 16.80
C GLU A 50 -11.57 0.09 15.68
N ALA A 51 -12.47 0.95 15.18
CA ALA A 51 -12.13 1.97 14.19
C ALA A 51 -11.15 3.02 14.74
N TRP A 52 -11.32 3.47 15.99
CA TRP A 52 -10.37 4.39 16.62
C TRP A 52 -8.99 3.77 16.78
N LEU A 53 -8.92 2.52 17.25
CA LEU A 53 -7.67 1.78 17.40
C LEU A 53 -6.98 1.62 16.04
N PHE A 54 -7.72 1.15 15.04
CA PHE A 54 -7.21 0.94 13.68
C PHE A 54 -6.70 2.24 13.05
N ILE A 55 -7.49 3.32 13.09
CA ILE A 55 -7.07 4.65 12.60
C ILE A 55 -5.80 5.11 13.33
N GLY A 56 -5.74 4.96 14.65
CA GLY A 56 -4.59 5.33 15.46
C GLY A 56 -3.31 4.60 15.03
N ILE A 57 -3.37 3.27 14.93
CA ILE A 57 -2.27 2.42 14.47
C ILE A 57 -1.83 2.83 13.05
N PHE A 58 -2.79 2.93 12.13
CA PHE A 58 -2.52 3.34 10.75
C PHE A 58 -1.82 4.71 10.68
N PHE A 59 -2.28 5.67 11.48
CA PHE A 59 -1.70 7.01 11.50
C PHE A 59 -0.28 7.02 12.08
N VAL A 60 -0.02 6.30 13.16
CA VAL A 60 1.33 6.15 13.74
C VAL A 60 2.30 5.55 12.71
N ILE A 61 1.89 4.49 12.03
CA ILE A 61 2.69 3.85 10.97
C ILE A 61 2.94 4.83 9.80
N MET A 62 1.91 5.58 9.38
CA MET A 62 2.04 6.56 8.30
C MET A 62 2.96 7.73 8.65
N LEU A 63 2.90 8.24 9.89
CA LEU A 63 3.82 9.28 10.36
C LEU A 63 5.27 8.79 10.36
N PHE A 64 5.50 7.58 10.85
CA PHE A 64 6.82 6.95 10.81
C PHE A 64 7.32 6.82 9.37
N PHE A 65 6.46 6.32 8.46
CA PHE A 65 6.80 6.15 7.06
C PHE A 65 7.12 7.45 6.33
N LEU A 66 6.30 8.48 6.54
CA LEU A 66 6.53 9.79 5.95
C LEU A 66 7.88 10.34 6.38
N ARG A 67 8.15 10.32 7.69
CA ARG A 67 9.42 10.80 8.25
C ARG A 67 10.60 10.03 7.67
N PHE A 68 10.45 8.72 7.49
CA PHE A 68 11.46 7.88 6.89
C PHE A 68 11.71 8.24 5.41
N LEU A 69 10.67 8.35 4.58
CA LEU A 69 10.83 8.66 3.15
C LEU A 69 11.39 10.07 2.92
N VAL A 70 10.88 11.08 3.63
CA VAL A 70 11.38 12.46 3.52
C VAL A 70 12.87 12.54 3.85
N LYS A 71 13.34 11.73 4.78
CA LYS A 71 14.75 11.72 5.20
C LYS A 71 15.65 10.90 4.28
N ASN A 72 15.20 9.73 3.83
CA ASN A 72 16.06 8.75 3.18
C ASN A 72 15.87 8.65 1.66
N ASP A 73 14.67 8.91 1.14
CA ASP A 73 14.37 8.79 -0.30
C ASP A 73 13.18 9.71 -0.72
N PRO A 74 13.41 11.02 -0.84
CA PRO A 74 12.38 11.98 -1.23
C PRO A 74 11.91 11.79 -2.68
N ASP A 75 12.75 11.21 -3.55
CA ASP A 75 12.40 10.95 -4.95
C ASP A 75 11.43 9.78 -5.10
N LEU A 76 11.57 8.73 -4.28
CA LEU A 76 10.57 7.68 -4.18
C LEU A 76 9.22 8.22 -3.70
N LEU A 77 9.22 9.19 -2.77
CA LEU A 77 7.99 9.86 -2.34
C LEU A 77 7.35 10.62 -3.50
N ARG A 78 8.11 11.40 -4.28
CA ARG A 78 7.61 12.11 -5.48
C ARG A 78 6.98 11.15 -6.49
N ARG A 79 7.68 10.07 -6.83
CA ARG A 79 7.20 9.05 -7.78
C ARG A 79 5.88 8.41 -7.32
N ARG A 80 5.70 8.22 -6.01
CA ARG A 80 4.45 7.67 -5.45
C ARG A 80 3.31 8.68 -5.35
N LEU A 81 3.62 9.96 -5.37
CA LEU A 81 2.63 11.04 -5.47
C LEU A 81 2.17 11.25 -6.92
N GLN A 82 2.98 10.88 -7.92
CA GLN A 82 2.57 10.85 -9.31
C GLN A 82 1.55 9.73 -9.52
N THR A 83 0.36 10.10 -10.00
CA THR A 83 -0.75 9.19 -10.27
C THR A 83 -1.13 9.29 -11.74
N GLY A 84 -1.30 8.15 -12.40
CA GLY A 84 -1.73 8.14 -13.80
C GLY A 84 -1.28 6.88 -14.52
N GLU A 85 -2.11 5.85 -14.46
CA GLU A 85 -1.88 4.65 -15.24
C GLU A 85 -2.18 4.92 -16.71
N LYS A 86 -1.27 4.56 -17.62
CA LYS A 86 -1.39 4.88 -19.06
C LYS A 86 -2.12 3.77 -19.80
N ARG A 87 -1.95 2.51 -19.37
CA ARG A 87 -2.55 1.33 -20.03
C ARG A 87 -4.05 1.19 -19.74
N LYS A 88 -4.84 0.89 -20.78
CA LYS A 88 -6.30 0.77 -20.68
C LYS A 88 -6.72 -0.43 -19.82
N GLU A 89 -6.06 -1.58 -19.96
CA GLU A 89 -6.38 -2.77 -19.13
C GLU A 89 -6.18 -2.47 -17.63
N GLN A 90 -5.07 -1.81 -17.30
CA GLN A 90 -4.77 -1.45 -15.91
C GLN A 90 -5.71 -0.37 -15.37
N LYS A 91 -6.22 0.56 -16.19
CA LYS A 91 -7.27 1.51 -15.76
C LYS A 91 -8.55 0.80 -15.33
N PHE A 92 -8.96 -0.26 -16.03
CA PHE A 92 -10.13 -1.04 -15.65
C PHE A 92 -9.91 -1.77 -14.32
N ILE A 93 -8.74 -2.42 -14.16
CA ILE A 93 -8.31 -3.05 -12.90
C ILE A 93 -8.33 -2.02 -11.75
N ILE A 94 -7.83 -0.81 -11.96
CA ILE A 94 -7.82 0.27 -10.94
C ILE A 94 -9.25 0.70 -10.57
N ARG A 95 -10.17 0.81 -11.53
CA ARG A 95 -11.57 1.14 -11.23
C ARG A 95 -12.21 0.07 -10.34
N ILE A 96 -12.03 -1.21 -10.68
CA ILE A 96 -12.52 -2.31 -9.84
C ILE A 96 -11.83 -2.29 -8.47
N SER A 97 -10.53 -2.03 -8.43
CA SER A 97 -9.75 -1.90 -7.18
C SER A 97 -10.34 -0.82 -6.28
N ASN A 98 -10.73 0.33 -6.85
CA ASN A 98 -11.34 1.42 -6.09
C ASN A 98 -12.72 1.02 -5.53
N ILE A 99 -13.51 0.24 -6.28
CA ILE A 99 -14.80 -0.26 -5.78
C ILE A 99 -14.57 -1.21 -4.60
N ILE A 100 -13.67 -2.18 -4.74
CA ILE A 100 -13.30 -3.11 -3.65
C ILE A 100 -12.77 -2.33 -2.44
N LEU A 101 -11.94 -1.30 -2.68
CA LEU A 101 -11.39 -0.45 -1.65
C LEU A 101 -12.48 0.33 -0.90
N LEU A 102 -13.47 0.87 -1.62
CA LEU A 102 -14.62 1.52 -0.98
C LEU A 102 -15.43 0.51 -0.17
N THR A 103 -15.67 -0.68 -0.70
CA THR A 103 -16.39 -1.73 0.03
C THR A 103 -15.66 -2.12 1.32
N ILE A 104 -14.34 -2.28 1.28
CA ILE A 104 -13.56 -2.69 2.46
C ILE A 104 -13.57 -1.61 3.56
N PHE A 105 -13.67 -0.33 3.19
CA PHE A 105 -13.77 0.78 4.15
C PHE A 105 -15.17 1.01 4.69
N LEU A 106 -16.21 0.79 3.88
CA LEU A 106 -17.59 1.10 4.28
C LEU A 106 -18.28 -0.08 4.99
N LEU A 107 -17.99 -1.32 4.55
CA LEU A 107 -18.72 -2.50 5.03
C LEU A 107 -18.52 -2.77 6.53
N PRO A 108 -17.34 -2.58 7.14
CA PRO A 108 -17.19 -2.78 8.59
C PRO A 108 -18.01 -1.81 9.45
N GLY A 109 -18.19 -0.56 9.02
CA GLY A 109 -19.06 0.36 9.74
C GLY A 109 -20.53 0.00 9.58
N LEU A 110 -20.97 -0.42 8.38
CA LEU A 110 -22.32 -0.97 8.19
C LEU A 110 -22.58 -2.21 9.06
N ASP A 111 -21.62 -3.13 9.10
CA ASP A 111 -21.66 -4.31 9.95
C ASP A 111 -21.81 -3.93 11.42
N ARG A 112 -21.03 -2.93 11.90
CA ARG A 112 -21.16 -2.39 13.25
C ARG A 112 -22.54 -1.77 13.52
N ARG A 113 -23.12 -1.05 12.55
CA ARG A 113 -24.43 -0.39 12.70
C ARG A 113 -25.57 -1.37 12.90
N TRP A 114 -25.54 -2.47 12.15
CA TRP A 114 -26.57 -3.51 12.23
C TRP A 114 -26.17 -4.69 13.12
N ASN A 115 -24.97 -4.63 13.71
CA ASN A 115 -24.42 -5.65 14.60
C ASN A 115 -24.44 -7.05 13.98
N TRP A 116 -24.01 -7.18 12.71
CA TRP A 116 -24.02 -8.48 12.02
C TRP A 116 -22.91 -9.42 12.49
N SER A 117 -21.79 -8.86 12.96
CA SER A 117 -20.62 -9.61 13.43
C SER A 117 -20.37 -9.44 14.91
N SER A 118 -19.73 -10.44 15.50
CA SER A 118 -19.20 -10.41 16.87
C SER A 118 -17.80 -11.01 16.86
N VAL A 119 -16.83 -10.21 16.39
CA VAL A 119 -15.42 -10.62 16.33
C VAL A 119 -14.83 -10.54 17.75
N PRO A 120 -14.19 -11.62 18.25
CA PRO A 120 -13.54 -11.60 19.56
C PRO A 120 -12.43 -10.55 19.63
N ILE A 121 -12.30 -9.90 20.79
CA ILE A 121 -11.33 -8.80 20.98
C ILE A 121 -9.88 -9.21 20.72
N TRP A 122 -9.50 -10.46 21.06
CA TRP A 122 -8.15 -10.97 20.79
C TRP A 122 -7.86 -11.05 19.29
N LEU A 123 -8.88 -11.38 18.48
CA LEU A 123 -8.73 -11.51 17.03
C LEU A 123 -8.59 -10.13 16.37
N VAL A 124 -9.23 -9.10 16.92
CA VAL A 124 -9.01 -7.69 16.54
C VAL A 124 -7.55 -7.31 16.73
N PHE A 125 -6.98 -7.52 17.93
CA PHE A 125 -5.58 -7.19 18.20
C PHE A 125 -4.58 -8.00 17.37
N VAL A 126 -4.84 -9.29 17.15
CA VAL A 126 -4.01 -10.12 16.25
C VAL A 126 -4.05 -9.56 14.83
N SER A 127 -5.24 -9.16 14.35
CA SER A 127 -5.42 -8.58 13.02
C SER A 127 -4.70 -7.23 12.87
N ASP A 128 -4.75 -6.38 13.88
CA ASP A 128 -3.96 -5.14 13.94
C ASP A 128 -2.45 -5.40 13.90
N GLY A 129 -1.99 -6.45 14.58
CA GLY A 129 -0.59 -6.90 14.52
C GLY A 129 -0.18 -7.36 13.12
N ILE A 130 -1.02 -8.15 12.45
CA ILE A 130 -0.81 -8.60 11.07
C ILE A 130 -0.82 -7.41 10.10
N PHE A 131 -1.74 -6.47 10.29
CA PHE A 131 -1.82 -5.23 9.52
C PHE A 131 -0.51 -4.42 9.64
N ALA A 132 0.00 -4.25 10.85
CA ALA A 132 1.28 -3.57 11.09
C ALA A 132 2.46 -4.32 10.44
N LEU A 133 2.48 -5.66 10.49
CA LEU A 133 3.47 -6.49 9.80
C LEU A 133 3.44 -6.28 8.28
N GLY A 134 2.25 -6.13 7.70
CA GLY A 134 2.08 -5.77 6.29
C GLY A 134 2.87 -4.50 5.94
N TYR A 135 2.82 -3.47 6.78
CA TYR A 135 3.61 -2.25 6.59
C TYR A 135 5.11 -2.46 6.73
N VAL A 136 5.56 -3.30 7.65
CA VAL A 136 6.98 -3.64 7.78
C VAL A 136 7.51 -4.28 6.49
N ILE A 137 6.78 -5.22 5.90
CA ILE A 137 7.17 -5.85 4.63
C ILE A 137 7.15 -4.82 3.51
N PHE A 138 6.11 -3.99 3.44
CA PHE A 138 6.01 -2.91 2.46
C PHE A 138 7.20 -1.95 2.52
N PHE A 139 7.66 -1.58 3.72
CA PHE A 139 8.84 -0.75 3.90
C PHE A 139 10.11 -1.45 3.44
N LYS A 140 10.28 -2.73 3.73
CA LYS A 140 11.43 -3.50 3.24
C LYS A 140 11.44 -3.54 1.70
N VAL A 141 10.28 -3.77 1.08
CA VAL A 141 10.15 -3.76 -0.38
C VAL A 141 10.56 -2.42 -0.98
N LEU A 142 10.14 -1.32 -0.36
CA LEU A 142 10.47 0.02 -0.86
C LEU A 142 11.94 0.38 -0.71
N LYS A 143 12.56 -0.07 0.38
CA LYS A 143 13.98 0.12 0.61
C LYS A 143 14.82 -0.67 -0.40
N GLU A 144 14.36 -1.87 -0.75
CA GLU A 144 15.04 -2.75 -1.70
C GLU A 144 14.82 -2.34 -3.16
N ASN A 145 13.63 -1.80 -3.47
CA ASN A 145 13.23 -1.44 -4.81
C ASN A 145 12.79 0.02 -4.91
N SER A 146 13.73 0.89 -5.24
CA SER A 146 13.49 2.30 -5.54
C SER A 146 12.65 2.53 -6.80
N PHE A 147 12.49 1.52 -7.67
CA PHE A 147 11.62 1.55 -8.85
C PHE A 147 10.21 1.00 -8.57
N ALA A 148 9.88 0.70 -7.31
CA ALA A 148 8.55 0.22 -6.93
C ALA A 148 7.51 1.35 -7.01
N SER A 149 7.14 1.69 -8.25
CA SER A 149 6.09 2.62 -8.61
C SER A 149 4.71 2.00 -8.38
N ARG A 150 3.68 2.85 -8.27
CA ARG A 150 2.28 2.44 -8.23
C ARG A 150 1.73 2.05 -9.61
N THR A 151 2.41 2.45 -10.68
CA THR A 151 2.03 2.16 -12.07
C THR A 151 2.89 1.02 -12.63
N VAL A 152 2.28 0.20 -13.49
CA VAL A 152 2.98 -0.90 -14.15
C VAL A 152 3.72 -0.35 -15.37
N GLN A 153 4.97 0.06 -15.18
CA GLN A 153 5.83 0.62 -16.22
C GLN A 153 7.25 0.10 -16.02
N VAL A 154 7.89 -0.33 -17.11
CA VAL A 154 9.32 -0.62 -17.14
C VAL A 154 10.04 0.63 -17.61
N GLU A 155 10.95 1.14 -16.80
CA GLU A 155 11.91 2.15 -17.23
C GLU A 155 13.05 1.45 -18.01
N GLN A 156 12.77 1.12 -19.27
CA GLN A 156 13.57 0.24 -20.16
C GLN A 156 15.08 0.55 -20.23
N LYS A 157 15.52 1.77 -19.88
CA LYS A 157 16.94 2.18 -19.98
C LYS A 157 17.73 2.08 -18.66
N VAL A 158 17.06 1.89 -17.52
CA VAL A 158 17.72 1.98 -16.20
C VAL A 158 17.30 0.85 -15.25
N GLN A 159 16.10 0.30 -15.43
CA GLN A 159 15.54 -0.68 -14.50
C GLN A 159 16.19 -2.05 -14.67
N LYS A 160 16.78 -2.56 -13.59
CA LYS A 160 17.29 -3.93 -13.48
C LYS A 160 16.35 -4.79 -12.64
N VAL A 161 16.35 -6.10 -12.89
CA VAL A 161 15.61 -7.06 -12.06
C VAL A 161 16.23 -7.09 -10.66
N ILE A 162 15.41 -6.84 -9.65
CA ILE A 162 15.80 -6.94 -8.24
C ILE A 162 15.46 -8.33 -7.75
N THR A 163 16.45 -9.01 -7.20
CA THR A 163 16.34 -10.42 -6.74
C THR A 163 16.72 -10.59 -5.27
N THR A 164 17.09 -9.51 -4.59
CA THR A 164 17.56 -9.48 -3.21
C THR A 164 16.44 -9.10 -2.24
N GLY A 165 16.66 -9.32 -0.94
CA GLY A 165 15.70 -8.98 0.10
C GLY A 165 14.37 -9.76 -0.04
N PRO A 166 13.20 -9.11 0.08
CA PRO A 166 11.91 -9.79 -0.06
C PRO A 166 11.70 -10.48 -1.42
N TYR A 167 12.36 -9.98 -2.48
CA TYR A 167 12.28 -10.53 -3.83
C TYR A 167 12.98 -11.89 -3.99
N SER A 168 13.86 -12.28 -3.06
CA SER A 168 14.46 -13.62 -3.09
C SER A 168 13.47 -14.73 -2.69
N TYR A 169 12.40 -14.37 -1.96
CA TYR A 169 11.41 -15.33 -1.45
C TYR A 169 10.19 -15.44 -2.37
N VAL A 170 9.71 -14.31 -2.86
CA VAL A 170 8.51 -14.22 -3.70
C VAL A 170 8.70 -13.13 -4.76
N ARG A 171 8.07 -13.31 -5.94
CA ARG A 171 8.23 -12.37 -7.06
C ARG A 171 7.59 -11.00 -6.80
N HIS A 172 6.50 -10.97 -6.04
CA HIS A 172 5.68 -9.79 -5.81
C HIS A 172 5.44 -9.51 -4.32
N PRO A 173 6.48 -9.22 -3.53
CA PRO A 173 6.37 -9.01 -2.08
C PRO A 173 5.53 -7.77 -1.70
N MET A 174 5.35 -6.82 -2.62
CA MET A 174 4.42 -5.71 -2.43
C MET A 174 2.97 -6.18 -2.36
N TYR A 175 2.57 -7.14 -3.19
CA TYR A 175 1.22 -7.70 -3.15
C TYR A 175 1.01 -8.54 -1.89
N THR A 176 2.05 -9.19 -1.36
CA THR A 176 1.99 -9.85 -0.03
C THR A 176 1.62 -8.83 1.05
N SER A 177 2.26 -7.67 1.02
CA SER A 177 1.97 -6.57 1.95
C SER A 177 0.53 -6.08 1.81
N ILE A 178 -0.01 -6.00 0.58
CA ILE A 178 -1.40 -5.60 0.31
C ILE A 178 -2.39 -6.58 0.92
N PHE A 179 -2.15 -7.89 0.86
CA PHE A 179 -3.04 -8.86 1.52
C PHE A 179 -2.99 -8.76 3.04
N LEU A 180 -1.81 -8.55 3.62
CA LEU A 180 -1.67 -8.37 5.06
C LEU A 180 -2.30 -7.06 5.54
N MET A 181 -2.27 -6.01 4.72
CA MET A 181 -2.91 -4.73 5.05
C MET A 181 -4.42 -4.77 4.84
N PHE A 182 -4.87 -5.06 3.63
CA PHE A 182 -6.28 -4.93 3.27
C PHE A 182 -7.05 -6.22 3.54
N GLY A 183 -6.46 -7.39 3.29
CA GLY A 183 -7.15 -8.66 3.50
C GLY A 183 -7.56 -8.93 4.95
N ILE A 184 -6.72 -8.52 5.92
CA ILE A 184 -7.01 -8.69 7.35
C ILE A 184 -7.81 -7.52 7.97
N MET A 185 -7.84 -6.36 7.29
CA MET A 185 -8.44 -5.13 7.82
C MET A 185 -9.88 -5.30 8.32
N PRO A 186 -10.78 -6.03 7.63
CA PRO A 186 -12.13 -6.28 8.15
C PRO A 186 -12.17 -6.85 9.57
N LEU A 187 -11.27 -7.79 9.89
CA LEU A 187 -11.20 -8.40 11.22
C LEU A 187 -10.67 -7.43 12.27
N ALA A 188 -9.71 -6.57 11.91
CA ALA A 188 -9.24 -5.49 12.76
C ALA A 188 -10.35 -4.47 13.07
N LEU A 189 -11.30 -4.31 12.16
CA LEU A 189 -12.48 -3.44 12.33
C LEU A 189 -13.69 -4.18 12.93
N GLY A 190 -13.52 -5.42 13.41
CA GLY A 190 -14.59 -6.18 14.06
C GLY A 190 -15.67 -6.70 13.10
N SER A 191 -15.34 -6.90 11.82
CA SER A 191 -16.30 -7.29 10.77
C SER A 191 -15.92 -8.58 10.05
N TYR A 192 -16.74 -9.62 10.22
CA TYR A 192 -16.65 -10.83 9.38
C TYR A 192 -17.21 -10.57 7.99
N TRP A 193 -18.27 -9.76 7.86
CA TRP A 193 -18.87 -9.45 6.55
C TRP A 193 -17.91 -8.70 5.63
N GLY A 194 -17.04 -7.85 6.19
CA GLY A 194 -15.99 -7.18 5.42
C GLY A 194 -15.03 -8.16 4.73
N LEU A 195 -14.87 -9.40 5.22
CA LEU A 195 -14.02 -10.42 4.60
C LEU A 195 -14.52 -10.88 3.24
N ILE A 196 -15.76 -10.57 2.84
CA ILE A 196 -16.22 -10.83 1.46
C ILE A 196 -15.36 -10.12 0.41
N THR A 197 -14.64 -9.06 0.81
CA THR A 197 -13.72 -8.34 -0.08
C THR A 197 -12.40 -9.10 -0.30
N LEU A 198 -12.02 -10.04 0.57
CA LEU A 198 -10.79 -10.82 0.45
C LEU A 198 -10.73 -11.68 -0.83
N PRO A 199 -11.73 -12.54 -1.16
CA PRO A 199 -11.69 -13.30 -2.40
C PRO A 199 -11.69 -12.39 -3.64
N LEU A 200 -12.39 -11.25 -3.60
CA LEU A 200 -12.36 -10.26 -4.67
C LEU A 200 -10.97 -9.64 -4.84
N LEU A 201 -10.30 -9.33 -3.73
CA LEU A 201 -8.94 -8.82 -3.72
C LEU A 201 -7.95 -9.86 -4.27
N ILE A 202 -8.10 -11.14 -3.89
CA ILE A 202 -7.27 -12.24 -4.39
C ILE A 202 -7.41 -12.35 -5.91
N LEU A 203 -8.64 -12.40 -6.42
CA LEU A 203 -8.90 -12.51 -7.85
C LEU A 203 -8.32 -11.32 -8.63
N LEU A 204 -8.56 -10.10 -8.14
CA LEU A 204 -8.07 -8.88 -8.78
C LEU A 204 -6.54 -8.84 -8.84
N MET A 205 -5.86 -9.19 -7.74
CA MET A 205 -4.40 -9.26 -7.70
C MET A 205 -3.86 -10.35 -8.60
N ALA A 206 -4.53 -11.50 -8.72
CA ALA A 206 -4.13 -12.56 -9.63
C ALA A 206 -4.14 -12.10 -11.10
N ILE A 207 -5.19 -11.39 -11.51
CA ILE A 207 -5.30 -10.80 -12.85
C ILE A 207 -4.19 -9.76 -13.05
N ARG A 208 -3.99 -8.86 -12.09
CA ARG A 208 -2.97 -7.81 -12.16
C ARG A 208 -1.56 -8.38 -12.28
N ILE A 209 -1.22 -9.38 -11.48
CA ILE A 209 0.08 -10.06 -11.50
C ILE A 209 0.30 -10.78 -12.82
N HIS A 210 -0.73 -11.40 -13.39
CA HIS A 210 -0.60 -12.07 -14.67
C HIS A 210 -0.25 -11.09 -15.79
N ASP A 211 -0.95 -9.95 -15.87
CA ASP A 211 -0.64 -8.90 -16.85
C ASP A 211 0.75 -8.27 -16.61
N GLU A 212 1.11 -8.03 -15.35
CA GLU A 212 2.42 -7.50 -14.98
C GLU A 212 3.55 -8.46 -15.32
N GLU A 213 3.44 -9.76 -14.99
CA GLU A 213 4.46 -10.76 -15.34
C GLU A 213 4.60 -10.93 -16.84
N LYS A 214 3.50 -10.82 -17.61
CA LYS A 214 3.56 -10.89 -19.08
C LYS A 214 4.42 -9.74 -19.62
N MET A 215 4.12 -8.52 -19.19
CA MET A 215 4.88 -7.33 -19.60
C MET A 215 6.35 -7.41 -19.14
N LEU A 216 6.62 -7.83 -17.91
CA LEU A 216 7.99 -7.98 -17.40
C LEU A 216 8.79 -9.04 -18.17
N CYS A 217 8.16 -10.14 -18.59
CA CYS A 217 8.79 -11.14 -19.45
C CYS A 217 9.13 -10.60 -20.86
N GLU A 218 8.34 -9.66 -21.37
CA GLU A 218 8.50 -9.07 -22.71
C GLU A 218 9.50 -7.90 -22.71
N GLU A 219 9.51 -7.07 -21.66
CA GLU A 219 10.22 -5.78 -21.63
C GLU A 219 11.42 -5.73 -20.68
N LEU A 220 11.53 -6.62 -19.70
CA LEU A 220 12.60 -6.58 -18.68
C LEU A 220 13.60 -7.72 -18.85
N GLU A 221 14.81 -7.37 -19.30
CA GLU A 221 15.90 -8.32 -19.46
C GLU A 221 16.24 -9.04 -18.15
N GLY A 222 16.41 -10.36 -18.21
CA GLY A 222 16.71 -11.22 -17.05
C GLY A 222 15.51 -11.61 -16.20
N TYR A 223 14.29 -11.10 -16.48
CA TYR A 223 13.10 -11.44 -15.69
C TYR A 223 12.69 -12.91 -15.85
N ASN A 224 12.87 -13.49 -17.04
CA ASN A 224 12.61 -14.92 -17.28
C ASN A 224 13.48 -15.82 -16.40
N ASP A 225 14.77 -15.51 -16.26
CA ASP A 225 15.68 -16.27 -15.40
C ASP A 225 15.33 -16.11 -13.91
N TYR A 226 14.97 -14.90 -13.51
CA TYR A 226 14.48 -14.63 -12.16
C TYR A 226 13.21 -15.43 -11.86
N LYS A 227 12.27 -15.51 -12.81
CA LYS A 227 11.03 -16.28 -12.67
C LYS A 227 11.28 -17.78 -12.46
N GLN A 228 12.34 -18.33 -13.07
CA GLN A 228 12.76 -19.71 -12.85
C GLN A 228 13.37 -19.93 -11.46
N ARG A 229 14.15 -18.96 -10.95
CA ARG A 229 14.79 -19.02 -9.63
C ARG A 229 13.78 -18.83 -8.48
N THR A 230 12.96 -17.79 -8.55
CA THR A 230 11.97 -17.47 -7.52
C THR A 230 10.60 -17.98 -7.96
N LYS A 231 10.20 -19.17 -7.48
CA LYS A 231 9.01 -19.89 -7.97
C LYS A 231 7.68 -19.29 -7.52
N TYR A 232 7.65 -18.74 -6.30
CA TYR A 232 6.43 -18.21 -5.65
C TYR A 232 6.15 -16.78 -6.07
N LYS A 233 4.86 -16.44 -6.25
CA LYS A 233 4.39 -15.10 -6.62
C LYS A 233 4.26 -14.20 -5.40
N ILE A 234 3.55 -14.64 -4.37
CA ILE A 234 3.13 -13.78 -3.24
C ILE A 234 3.32 -14.47 -1.90
N ILE A 235 2.97 -15.74 -1.79
CA ILE A 235 3.04 -16.48 -0.53
C ILE A 235 3.92 -17.70 -0.74
N PRO A 236 5.05 -17.82 -0.03
CA PRO A 236 5.90 -18.99 -0.13
C PRO A 236 5.10 -20.27 0.07
N PHE A 237 5.37 -21.27 -0.76
CA PHE A 237 4.74 -22.61 -0.72
C PHE A 237 3.24 -22.67 -1.08
N ILE A 238 2.57 -21.54 -1.32
CA ILE A 238 1.15 -21.52 -1.70
C ILE A 238 0.97 -20.96 -3.11
N TRP A 239 1.53 -19.78 -3.37
CA TRP A 239 1.31 -19.03 -4.60
C TRP A 239 2.54 -18.25 -5.04
#